data_AF-A0A7Y6NFU3-F1
#
_entry.id   AF-A0A7Y6NFU3-F1
#
_cell.length_a   1.000
_cell.length_b   1.000
_cell.length_c   1.000
_cell.angle_alpha   90.00
_cell.angle_beta   90.00
_cell.angle_gamma   90.00
#
_symmetry.space_group_name_H-M   'P 1'
#
loop_
_entity.id
_entity.type
_entity.pdbx_description
1 polymer ?
#
loop_
_entity_poly.entity_id
_entity_poly.type
_entity_poly.pdbx_seq_one_letter_code
_entity_poly.pdbx_strand_id
1 'polypeptide(L)'
;MIFSDVETHYISSNQNSRLVRYDVIKTDDDTFVVKVIDNKALNNTQRDYFTEIATLIITRDDFNLENNIGSASVVRNRMPTTFNGHVLVKCQQHRDSLD
;
A
#
# COMPACT_ATOMS: atom_id res chain seq x y z
N MET A 1 4.55 -19.78 -9.18
CA MET A 1 5.17 -19.33 -7.92
C MET A 1 4.05 -19.12 -6.92
N ILE A 2 4.19 -19.64 -5.69
CA ILE A 2 3.19 -19.49 -4.63
C ILE A 2 3.79 -18.52 -3.60
N PHE A 3 3.00 -17.53 -3.18
CA PHE A 3 3.37 -16.61 -2.10
C PHE A 3 2.60 -17.00 -0.84
N SER A 4 3.30 -17.16 0.28
CA SER A 4 2.71 -17.59 1.55
C SER A 4 2.42 -16.43 2.50
N ASP A 5 3.09 -15.29 2.31
CA ASP A 5 2.95 -14.10 3.15
C ASP A 5 2.23 -13.01 2.36
N VAL A 6 0.90 -13.10 2.39
CA VAL A 6 -0.02 -12.22 1.65
C VAL A 6 -1.09 -11.72 2.60
N GLU A 7 -1.20 -10.40 2.72
CA GLU A 7 -2.26 -9.73 3.47
C GLU A 7 -3.14 -8.91 2.52
N THR A 8 -4.46 -9.05 2.64
CA THR A 8 -5.41 -8.29 1.83
C THR A 8 -6.07 -7.22 2.69
N HIS A 9 -5.99 -5.97 2.23
CA HIS A 9 -6.64 -4.82 2.87
C HIS A 9 -7.65 -4.18 1.94
N TYR A 10 -8.78 -3.75 2.48
CA TYR A 10 -9.76 -2.92 1.78
C TYR A 10 -9.71 -1.51 2.39
N ILE A 11 -9.35 -0.53 1.57
CA ILE A 11 -9.07 0.83 2.03
C ILE A 11 -10.01 1.81 1.34
N SER A 12 -10.74 2.58 2.14
CA SER A 12 -11.48 3.77 1.68
C SER A 12 -10.57 5.00 1.77
N SER A 13 -10.89 6.04 1.01
CA SER A 13 -10.22 7.33 1.19
C SER A 13 -10.89 8.14 2.28
N ASN A 14 -10.28 9.26 2.63
CA ASN A 14 -10.90 10.23 3.53
C ASN A 14 -12.12 10.95 2.93
N GLN A 15 -12.28 10.94 1.61
CA GLN A 15 -13.35 11.68 0.90
C GLN A 15 -14.46 10.76 0.36
N ASN A 16 -14.18 9.47 0.19
CA ASN A 16 -15.10 8.52 -0.45
C ASN A 16 -15.04 7.14 0.22
N SER A 17 -16.21 6.60 0.57
CA SER A 17 -16.37 5.27 1.18
C SER A 17 -16.09 4.10 0.24
N ARG A 18 -15.86 4.36 -1.06
CA ARG A 18 -15.46 3.34 -2.03
C ARG A 18 -14.18 2.64 -1.59
N LEU A 19 -14.31 1.33 -1.36
CA LEU A 19 -13.20 0.46 -0.99
C LEU A 19 -12.41 0.03 -2.22
N VAL A 20 -11.09 0.16 -2.13
CA VAL A 20 -10.14 -0.41 -3.10
C VAL A 20 -9.35 -1.51 -2.37
N ARG A 21 -9.13 -2.63 -3.05
CA ARG A 21 -8.40 -3.78 -2.51
C ARG A 21 -6.90 -3.61 -2.74
N TYR A 22 -6.12 -3.87 -1.71
CA TYR A 22 -4.66 -3.87 -1.72
C TYR A 22 -4.19 -5.24 -1.25
N ASP A 23 -3.61 -6.02 -2.15
CA ASP A 23 -2.95 -7.29 -1.80
C ASP A 23 -1.47 -6.99 -1.56
N VAL A 24 -1.07 -7.00 -0.30
CA VAL A 24 0.30 -6.79 0.16
C VAL A 24 1.01 -8.13 0.17
N ILE A 25 2.03 -8.28 -0.67
CA ILE A 25 2.78 -9.52 -0.85
C ILE A 25 4.21 -9.27 -0.38
N LYS A 26 4.63 -9.97 0.67
CA LYS A 26 6.03 -9.93 1.11
C LYS A 26 6.86 -10.86 0.22
N THR A 27 7.80 -10.29 -0.53
CA THR A 27 8.69 -11.09 -1.40
C THR A 27 9.94 -11.56 -0.67
N ASP A 28 10.42 -10.73 0.26
CA ASP A 28 11.58 -10.96 1.13
C ASP A 28 11.48 -10.03 2.36
N ASP A 29 12.49 -10.05 3.23
CA ASP A 29 12.46 -9.25 4.47
C ASP A 29 12.50 -7.74 4.26
N ASP A 30 12.92 -7.27 3.09
CA ASP A 30 13.17 -5.88 2.78
C ASP A 30 12.25 -5.33 1.68
N THR A 31 11.40 -6.17 1.07
CA THR A 31 10.58 -5.78 -0.08
C THR A 31 9.15 -6.28 0.03
N PHE A 32 8.22 -5.37 -0.24
CA PHE A 32 6.81 -5.65 -0.43
C PHE A 32 6.38 -5.25 -1.84
N VAL A 33 5.57 -6.11 -2.47
CA VAL A 33 4.85 -5.81 -3.71
C VAL A 33 3.37 -5.70 -3.36
N VAL A 34 2.77 -4.55 -3.65
CA VAL A 34 1.35 -4.31 -3.40
C VAL A 34 0.60 -4.26 -4.72
N LYS A 35 -0.34 -5.17 -4.90
CA LYS A 35 -1.26 -5.18 -6.04
C LYS A 35 -2.54 -4.42 -5.68
N VAL A 36 -2.85 -3.38 -6.43
CA VAL A 36 -4.02 -2.54 -6.17
C VAL A 36 -5.12 -2.91 -7.15
N ILE A 37 -6.24 -3.39 -6.62
CA ILE A 37 -7.36 -3.92 -7.39
C ILE A 37 -8.60 -3.09 -7.07
N ASP A 38 -9.21 -2.54 -8.11
CA ASP A 38 -10.42 -1.76 -8.02
C ASP A 38 -11.63 -2.59 -8.50
N ASN A 39 -12.73 -2.52 -7.76
CA ASN A 39 -14.01 -3.07 -8.21
C ASN A 39 -14.84 -1.92 -8.78
N LYS A 40 -14.98 -1.91 -10.10
CA LYS A 40 -15.88 -0.97 -10.78
C LYS A 40 -17.15 -1.71 -11.18
N ALA A 41 -18.28 -1.27 -10.66
CA ALA A 41 -19.58 -1.66 -11.19
C ALA A 41 -19.76 -0.95 -12.55
N LEU A 42 -19.96 -1.72 -13.62
CA LEU A 42 -20.31 -1.15 -14.91
C LEU A 42 -21.77 -0.67 -14.82
N ASN A 43 -22.01 0.63 -15.01
CA ASN A 43 -23.36 1.20 -15.02
C ASN A 43 -24.29 0.31 -15.89
N ASN A 44 -25.32 -0.26 -15.26
CA ASN A 44 -26.40 -1.08 -15.84
C ASN A 44 -26.13 -2.53 -16.25
N THR A 45 -25.00 -3.16 -15.94
CA THR A 45 -24.90 -4.64 -16.07
C THR A 45 -24.24 -5.26 -14.85
N GLN A 46 -24.90 -6.28 -14.33
CA GLN A 46 -24.68 -6.97 -13.05
C GLN A 46 -23.39 -7.81 -13.05
N ARG A 47 -22.27 -7.25 -13.50
CA ARG A 47 -20.93 -7.86 -13.47
C ARG A 47 -19.96 -6.91 -12.81
N ASP A 48 -19.69 -7.18 -11.55
CA ASP A 48 -18.52 -6.65 -10.86
C ASP A 48 -17.28 -7.25 -11.53
N TYR A 49 -16.38 -6.40 -12.03
CA TYR A 49 -15.09 -6.84 -12.56
C TYR A 49 -13.96 -6.20 -11.76
N PHE A 50 -13.05 -7.05 -11.33
CA PHE A 50 -11.84 -6.66 -10.62
C PHE A 50 -10.78 -6.27 -11.65
N THR A 51 -10.29 -5.04 -11.57
CA THR A 51 -9.19 -4.57 -12.42
C THR A 51 -8.00 -4.19 -11.56
N GLU A 52 -6.82 -4.72 -11.88
CA GLU A 52 -5.57 -4.19 -11.31
C GLU A 52 -5.34 -2.78 -11.87
N ILE A 53 -5.32 -1.78 -10.99
CA ILE A 53 -5.15 -0.38 -11.37
C ILE A 53 -3.73 0.13 -11.11
N ALA A 54 -2.98 -0.52 -10.22
CA ALA A 54 -1.60 -0.16 -9.91
C ALA A 54 -0.83 -1.32 -9.28
N THR A 55 0.49 -1.25 -9.37
CA THR A 55 1.43 -2.05 -8.57
C THR A 55 2.37 -1.10 -7.84
N LEU A 56 2.47 -1.22 -6.53
CA LEU A 56 3.43 -0.47 -5.70
C LEU A 56 4.55 -1.41 -5.28
N ILE A 57 5.79 -0.95 -5.40
CA ILE A 57 6.96 -1.66 -4.86
C ILE A 57 7.47 -0.81 -3.71
N ILE A 58 7.56 -1.39 -2.53
CA ILE A 58 7.98 -0.70 -1.31
C ILE A 58 9.19 -1.44 -0.76
N THR A 59 10.32 -0.75 -0.74
CA THR A 59 11.59 -1.31 -0.26
C THR A 59 11.98 -0.70 1.08
N ARG A 60 12.77 -1.45 1.85
CA ARG A 60 13.31 -0.97 3.12
C ARG A 60 14.28 0.19 2.93
N ASP A 61 14.98 0.24 1.80
CA ASP A 61 15.89 1.34 1.47
C ASP A 61 15.12 2.63 1.24
N ASP A 62 14.01 2.59 0.49
CA ASP A 62 13.14 3.76 0.30
C ASP A 62 12.57 4.24 1.64
N PHE A 63 12.11 3.31 2.48
CA PHE A 63 11.63 3.62 3.83
C PHE A 63 12.71 4.29 4.70
N ASN A 64 13.93 3.75 4.68
CA ASN A 64 15.05 4.28 5.45
C ASN A 64 15.43 5.68 4.95
N LEU A 65 15.45 5.89 3.64
CA LEU A 65 15.75 7.18 3.02
C LEU A 65 14.70 8.24 3.37
N GLU A 66 13.42 7.94 3.18
CA GLU A 66 12.30 8.83 3.50
C GLU A 66 12.29 9.23 4.98
N ASN A 67 12.66 8.29 5.85
CA ASN A 67 12.70 8.52 7.28
C ASN A 67 14.08 8.93 7.80
N ASN A 68 15.09 9.14 6.96
CA ASN A 68 16.48 9.47 7.36
C ASN A 68 17.11 8.49 8.38
N ILE A 69 16.74 7.21 8.34
CA ILE A 69 17.25 6.16 9.25
C ILE A 69 18.71 5.84 8.90
N GLY A 70 19.58 5.77 9.91
CA GLY A 70 21.03 5.58 9.73
C GLY A 70 21.83 6.89 9.65
N SER A 71 21.17 8.05 9.55
CA SER A 71 21.83 9.36 9.61
C SER A 71 22.17 9.77 11.04
N ALA A 72 23.44 10.03 11.32
CA ALA A 72 23.96 10.32 12.66
C ALA A 72 23.54 11.69 13.25
N SER A 73 22.93 12.58 12.45
CA SER A 73 22.74 13.99 12.80
C SER A 73 21.27 14.43 12.92
N VAL A 74 20.32 13.49 12.96
CA VAL A 74 18.89 13.84 12.96
C VAL A 74 18.29 13.69 14.36
N VAL A 75 18.01 14.83 15.01
CA VAL A 75 17.12 14.87 16.18
C VAL A 75 15.69 14.79 15.68
N ARG A 76 14.93 13.79 16.14
CA ARG A 76 13.53 13.56 15.70
C ARG A 76 12.55 13.82 16.82
N ASN A 77 11.51 14.58 16.52
CA ASN A 77 10.39 14.82 17.44
C ASN A 77 9.37 13.67 17.47
N ARG A 78 9.41 12.77 16.48
CA ARG A 78 8.52 11.60 16.38
C ARG A 78 9.29 10.40 15.85
N MET A 79 9.00 9.22 16.41
CA MET A 79 9.51 7.96 15.86
C MET A 79 8.76 7.61 14.57
N PRO A 80 9.46 7.11 13.53
CA PRO A 80 8.81 6.61 12.33
C PRO A 80 7.99 5.35 12.66
N THR A 81 7.02 5.03 11.81
CA THR A 81 6.30 3.76 11.88
C THR A 81 7.25 2.58 11.63
N THR A 82 6.84 1.37 11.99
CA THR A 82 7.57 0.17 11.56
C THR A 82 7.54 0.07 10.03
N PHE A 83 8.49 -0.66 9.44
CA PHE A 83 8.52 -0.88 7.99
C PHE A 83 7.21 -1.49 7.47
N ASN A 84 6.70 -2.52 8.14
CA ASN A 84 5.41 -3.12 7.81
C ASN A 84 4.25 -2.11 7.96
N GLY A 85 4.26 -1.28 9.01
CA GLY A 85 3.26 -0.22 9.18
C GLY A 85 3.33 0.85 8.09
N HIS A 86 4.54 1.13 7.57
CA HIS A 86 4.76 2.09 6.49
C HIS A 86 4.14 1.62 5.17
N VAL A 87 4.08 0.31 4.93
CA VAL A 87 3.37 -0.26 3.76
C VAL A 87 1.90 0.18 3.75
N LEU A 88 1.21 0.11 4.88
CA LEU A 88 -0.18 0.55 4.99
C LEU A 88 -0.32 2.06 4.80
N VAL A 89 0.65 2.85 5.28
CA VAL A 89 0.68 4.31 5.04
C VAL A 89 0.76 4.61 3.55
N LYS A 90 1.64 3.92 2.80
CA LYS A 90 1.75 4.07 1.34
C LYS A 90 0.46 3.65 0.63
N CYS A 91 -0.19 2.58 1.08
CA CYS A 91 -1.48 2.16 0.52
C CYS A 91 -2.57 3.21 0.74
N GLN A 92 -2.64 3.81 1.94
CA GLN A 92 -3.59 4.90 2.22
C GLN A 92 -3.29 6.15 1.37
N GLN A 93 -2.03 6.56 1.26
CA GLN A 93 -1.62 7.68 0.41
C GLN A 93 -2.01 7.46 -1.06
N HIS A 94 -1.80 6.25 -1.57
CA HIS A 94 -2.26 5.88 -2.91
C HIS A 94 -3.78 5.96 -3.02
N ARG A 95 -4.52 5.40 -2.04
CA ARG A 95 -5.99 5.46 -2.05
C ARG A 95 -6.50 6.89 -2.07
N ASP A 96 -5.92 7.78 -1.26
CA ASP A 96 -6.30 9.18 -1.19
C ASP A 96 -5.96 9.95 -2.48
N SER A 97 -4.98 9.47 -3.27
CA SER A 97 -4.62 10.06 -4.57
C SER A 97 -5.52 9.64 -5.75
N LEU A 98 -6.36 8.62 -5.56
CA LEU A 98 -7.29 8.12 -6.58
C LEU A 98 -8.65 8.84 -6.59
N ASP A 99 -8.91 9.69 -5.59
CA ASP A 99 -10.06 10.59 -5.57
C ASP A 99 -9.74 11.91 -6.27
#